data_AF-A0A928WA50-F1
#
_entry.id   AF-A0A928WA50-F1
#
_cell.length_a   1.000
_cell.length_b   1.000
_cell.length_c   1.000
_cell.angle_alpha   90.00
_cell.angle_beta   90.00
_cell.angle_gamma   90.00
#
_symmetry.space_group_name_H-M   'P 1'
#
loop_
_entity.id
_entity.type
_entity.pdbx_description
1 polymer ?
#
loop_
_entity_poly.entity_id
_entity_poly.type
_entity_poly.pdbx_seq_one_letter_code
_entity_poly.pdbx_strand_id
1 'polypeptide(L)'
;MNRSFIWVLITGAIAVFLLSIASLGWVATQSSIALLTGGVQAFPQATVFIPKQAVAVVSLLVNPEKLYGLRQASLPLKRRQSDRQEWQQWEQVLAAKIGLNYQQDLKSWLGDEISLAISTLDYDRNPDNGAQPGYLLAMKARDPRLARQSLINFYEKQDRVLTEKYKGADIVFLSSSKTAPQVWASAVVGNFVLFANQPQILKQAINQAQAIDLNLEQSEYYQEAIDQLERPHIALAYVNILNTSAWLDKSAIPDKSSAGQTLSADLTISKTDLAAQILTQTSDVASFYADKSFLHNPELQQIINSLNLNRPNSASIDLKQASLLEDRIPLYKVTKLAVKSLLPHLKAIAIENQGTEERVNRTSMVFKLDA
;
A
#
# COMPACT_ATOMS: atom_id res chain seq x y z
N MET A 1 5.92 -17.79 22.57
CA MET A 1 5.42 -16.44 22.20
C MET A 1 5.35 -16.42 20.69
N ASN A 2 4.17 -16.64 20.12
CA ASN A 2 4.04 -17.26 18.80
C ASN A 2 4.15 -16.24 17.66
N ARG A 3 4.92 -16.65 16.64
CA ARG A 3 5.26 -15.90 15.43
C ARG A 3 4.06 -15.66 14.49
N SER A 4 2.93 -16.30 14.74
CA SER A 4 1.68 -16.26 13.96
C SER A 4 0.86 -14.96 14.15
N PHE A 5 0.94 -14.36 15.35
CA PHE A 5 0.17 -13.17 15.72
C PHE A 5 0.62 -11.87 14.99
N ILE A 6 1.86 -11.81 14.51
CA ILE A 6 2.44 -10.65 13.82
C ILE A 6 2.01 -10.60 12.33
N TRP A 7 1.63 -11.74 11.75
CA TRP A 7 1.32 -11.83 10.31
C TRP A 7 -0.14 -11.54 9.97
N VAL A 8 -1.08 -11.85 10.88
CA VAL A 8 -2.48 -11.40 10.77
C VAL A 8 -2.57 -9.86 10.85
N LEU A 9 -1.66 -9.24 11.61
CA LEU A 9 -1.51 -7.79 11.70
C LEU A 9 -1.08 -7.15 10.39
N ILE A 10 -0.34 -7.84 9.52
CA ILE A 10 0.21 -7.24 8.29
C ILE A 10 -0.82 -7.27 7.15
N THR A 11 -1.62 -8.33 7.01
CA THR A 11 -2.70 -8.39 6.01
C THR A 11 -3.86 -7.45 6.38
N GLY A 12 -4.20 -7.38 7.67
CA GLY A 12 -5.10 -6.34 8.19
C GLY A 12 -4.48 -4.94 8.12
N ALA A 13 -3.16 -4.81 8.26
CA ALA A 13 -2.47 -3.53 8.12
C ALA A 13 -2.41 -3.03 6.69
N ILE A 14 -2.37 -3.84 5.63
CA ILE A 14 -2.42 -3.32 4.25
C ILE A 14 -3.80 -2.71 3.97
N ALA A 15 -4.87 -3.37 4.41
CA ALA A 15 -6.22 -2.79 4.41
C ALA A 15 -6.27 -1.53 5.31
N VAL A 16 -5.77 -1.58 6.55
CA VAL A 16 -5.75 -0.42 7.48
C VAL A 16 -4.80 0.71 7.02
N PHE A 17 -3.75 0.41 6.25
CA PHE A 17 -2.76 1.36 5.73
C PHE A 17 -3.32 2.10 4.51
N LEU A 18 -4.06 1.40 3.64
CA LEU A 18 -4.94 2.04 2.65
C LEU A 18 -5.99 2.92 3.35
N LEU A 19 -6.58 2.44 4.45
CA LEU A 19 -7.58 3.20 5.21
C LEU A 19 -7.00 4.43 5.92
N SER A 20 -5.71 4.42 6.30
CA SER A 20 -5.07 5.57 6.96
C SER A 20 -4.84 6.79 6.07
N ILE A 21 -4.93 6.62 4.74
CA ILE A 21 -4.76 7.72 3.79
C ILE A 21 -6.01 8.62 3.71
N ALA A 22 -7.13 8.17 4.29
CA ALA A 22 -8.38 8.90 4.18
C ALA A 22 -9.10 9.01 5.54
N SER A 23 -8.69 9.98 6.35
CA SER A 23 -9.60 10.57 7.34
C SER A 23 -9.94 11.97 6.86
N LEU A 24 -10.83 12.06 5.86
CA LEU A 24 -11.21 13.30 5.20
C LEU A 24 -12.74 13.40 5.17
N GLY A 25 -13.30 14.25 6.04
CA GLY A 25 -14.73 14.51 6.09
C GLY A 25 -15.02 16.00 5.97
N TRP A 26 -15.56 16.40 4.80
CA TRP A 26 -16.41 17.56 4.44
C TRP A 26 -15.88 18.88 3.82
N VAL A 27 -16.67 19.41 2.87
CA VAL A 27 -16.52 20.64 2.05
C VAL A 27 -15.35 20.68 1.07
N ALA A 28 -15.53 19.93 -0.02
CA ALA A 28 -14.90 20.22 -1.29
C ALA A 28 -15.78 21.17 -2.10
N THR A 29 -15.39 22.45 -2.17
CA THR A 29 -15.93 23.38 -3.18
C THR A 29 -14.84 24.07 -4.00
N GLN A 30 -13.54 23.77 -3.82
CA GLN A 30 -12.49 24.44 -4.61
C GLN A 30 -11.28 23.58 -5.07
N SER A 31 -11.24 22.26 -4.87
CA SER A 31 -10.01 21.50 -5.13
C SER A 31 -10.23 20.20 -5.93
N SER A 32 -9.80 20.24 -7.20
CA SER A 32 -9.72 19.15 -8.20
C SER A 32 -10.98 18.31 -8.43
N ILE A 33 -11.63 18.52 -9.56
CA ILE A 33 -12.87 17.83 -10.02
C ILE A 33 -12.79 16.30 -9.91
N ALA A 34 -11.62 15.68 -10.12
CA ALA A 34 -11.44 14.23 -10.04
C ALA A 34 -11.70 13.66 -8.63
N LEU A 35 -11.20 14.32 -7.57
CA LEU A 35 -11.43 13.86 -6.19
C LEU A 35 -12.89 14.05 -5.75
N LEU A 36 -13.58 15.04 -6.32
CA LEU A 36 -15.02 15.25 -6.14
C LEU A 36 -15.88 14.16 -6.78
N THR A 37 -15.36 13.50 -7.82
CA THR A 37 -16.06 12.43 -8.54
C THR A 37 -15.75 11.04 -8.01
N GLY A 38 -14.96 10.89 -6.93
CA GLY A 38 -14.61 9.59 -6.34
C GLY A 38 -13.13 9.21 -6.45
N GLY A 39 -12.33 9.93 -7.26
CA GLY A 39 -10.93 9.62 -7.53
C GLY A 39 -10.57 9.70 -9.01
N VAL A 40 -9.59 8.90 -9.44
CA VAL A 40 -9.19 8.77 -10.84
C VAL A 40 -9.79 7.52 -11.48
N GLN A 41 -9.89 7.54 -12.80
CA GLN A 41 -10.33 6.41 -13.63
C GLN A 41 -9.15 5.54 -14.11
N ALA A 42 -7.92 6.01 -13.88
CA ALA A 42 -6.69 5.41 -14.39
C ALA A 42 -6.08 4.42 -13.40
N PHE A 43 -5.49 3.36 -13.93
CA PHE A 43 -4.68 2.41 -13.15
C PHE A 43 -3.25 2.94 -12.91
N PRO A 44 -2.51 2.35 -11.95
CA PRO A 44 -1.16 2.80 -11.62
C PRO A 44 -0.20 2.55 -12.78
N GLN A 45 0.44 3.61 -13.28
CA GLN A 45 1.43 3.54 -14.34
C GLN A 45 2.75 2.94 -13.84
N ALA A 46 3.00 2.95 -12.54
CA ALA A 46 4.19 2.37 -11.92
C ALA A 46 4.28 0.84 -12.09
N THR A 47 3.19 0.17 -12.48
CA THR A 47 3.13 -1.28 -12.69
C THR A 47 4.11 -1.78 -13.74
N VAL A 48 4.54 -0.94 -14.69
CA VAL A 48 5.61 -1.23 -15.66
C VAL A 48 6.97 -1.53 -15.01
N PHE A 49 7.22 -0.99 -13.82
CA PHE A 49 8.48 -1.22 -13.08
C PHE A 49 8.42 -2.44 -12.16
N ILE A 50 7.24 -3.03 -11.99
CA ILE A 50 6.98 -4.09 -11.02
C ILE A 50 6.97 -5.43 -11.77
N PRO A 51 7.64 -6.49 -11.28
CA PRO A 51 7.61 -7.79 -11.94
C PRO A 51 6.20 -8.40 -11.94
N LYS A 52 5.87 -9.16 -12.99
CA LYS A 52 4.61 -9.92 -13.13
C LYS A 52 4.29 -10.83 -11.94
N GLN A 53 5.32 -11.34 -11.29
CA GLN A 53 5.25 -12.24 -10.12
C GLN A 53 5.34 -11.52 -8.77
N ALA A 54 5.14 -10.19 -8.74
CA ALA A 54 5.17 -9.42 -7.50
C ALA A 54 4.21 -10.00 -6.45
N VAL A 55 4.64 -9.92 -5.19
CA VAL A 55 3.97 -10.50 -4.04
C VAL A 55 2.77 -9.63 -3.67
N ALA A 56 2.99 -8.32 -3.59
CA ALA A 56 1.97 -7.34 -3.30
C ALA A 56 2.36 -5.97 -3.86
N VAL A 57 1.36 -5.17 -4.22
CA VAL A 57 1.48 -3.78 -4.63
C VAL A 57 0.37 -2.96 -3.99
N VAL A 58 0.72 -1.78 -3.50
CA VAL A 58 -0.22 -0.78 -3.02
C VAL A 58 0.10 0.54 -3.73
N SER A 59 -0.89 1.13 -4.37
CA SER A 59 -0.75 2.37 -5.15
C SER A 59 -1.71 3.42 -4.64
N LEU A 60 -1.19 4.58 -4.26
CA LEU A 60 -1.94 5.80 -4.03
C LEU A 60 -1.94 6.61 -5.34
N LEU A 61 -3.11 6.92 -5.87
CA LEU A 61 -3.32 7.59 -7.16
C LEU A 61 -3.79 9.05 -6.98
N VAL A 62 -3.36 9.65 -5.88
CA VAL A 62 -3.58 11.05 -5.56
C VAL A 62 -2.38 11.61 -4.83
N ASN A 63 -2.04 12.87 -5.10
CA ASN A 63 -0.98 13.55 -4.37
C ASN A 63 -1.38 13.75 -2.88
N PRO A 64 -0.51 13.40 -1.92
CA PRO A 64 -0.79 13.57 -0.49
C PRO A 64 -1.17 15.00 -0.09
N GLU A 65 -0.60 16.03 -0.73
CA GLU A 65 -0.93 17.44 -0.46
C GLU A 65 -2.35 17.79 -0.90
N LYS A 66 -2.89 17.13 -1.94
CA LYS A 66 -4.29 17.30 -2.35
C LYS A 66 -5.24 16.70 -1.32
N LEU A 67 -4.92 15.51 -0.81
CA LEU A 67 -5.65 14.88 0.30
C LEU A 67 -5.61 15.76 1.56
N TYR A 68 -4.45 16.30 1.89
CA TYR A 68 -4.30 17.22 3.00
C TYR A 68 -5.09 18.53 2.80
N GLY A 69 -5.12 19.06 1.58
CA GLY A 69 -5.93 20.23 1.25
C GLY A 69 -7.42 20.00 1.52
N LEU A 70 -7.93 18.81 1.19
CA LEU A 70 -9.30 18.41 1.52
C LEU A 70 -9.51 18.30 3.04
N ARG A 71 -8.53 17.75 3.77
CA ARG A 71 -8.55 17.66 5.24
C ARG A 71 -8.69 19.03 5.87
N GLN A 72 -7.88 19.97 5.39
CA GLN A 72 -7.85 21.32 5.93
C GLN A 72 -9.09 22.13 5.59
N ALA A 73 -9.68 21.89 4.42
CA ALA A 73 -10.94 22.53 4.05
C ALA A 73 -12.06 22.15 5.03
N SER A 74 -12.02 20.92 5.54
CA SER A 74 -13.07 20.38 6.40
C SER A 74 -12.96 20.73 7.87
N LEU A 75 -11.74 20.99 8.34
CA LEU A 75 -11.51 21.22 9.75
C LEU A 75 -11.89 22.65 10.20
N PRO A 76 -12.48 22.80 11.40
CA PRO A 76 -12.69 24.10 12.04
C PRO A 76 -11.38 24.89 12.14
N LEU A 77 -11.43 26.21 11.93
CA LEU A 77 -10.24 27.09 11.90
C LEU A 77 -9.30 26.88 13.10
N LYS A 78 -9.86 26.67 14.30
CA LYS A 78 -9.09 26.45 15.55
C LYS A 78 -8.22 25.19 15.53
N ARG A 79 -8.55 24.18 14.72
CA ARG A 79 -7.81 22.90 14.63
C ARG A 79 -6.87 22.82 13.44
N ARG A 80 -6.98 23.72 12.47
CA ARG A 80 -6.17 23.66 11.23
C ARG A 80 -4.66 23.74 11.47
N GLN A 81 -4.23 24.41 12.54
CA GLN A 81 -2.81 24.52 12.88
C GLN A 81 -2.27 23.23 13.51
N SER A 82 -2.97 22.65 14.49
CA SER A 82 -2.55 21.39 15.11
C SER A 82 -2.55 20.26 14.10
N ASP A 83 -3.59 20.21 13.26
CA ASP A 83 -3.71 19.22 12.18
C ASP A 83 -2.56 19.31 11.17
N ARG A 84 -2.10 20.52 10.87
CA ARG A 84 -0.92 20.73 10.02
C ARG A 84 0.35 20.15 10.61
N GLN A 85 0.57 20.36 11.90
CA GLN A 85 1.75 19.84 12.57
C GLN A 85 1.70 18.31 12.61
N GLU A 86 0.54 17.73 12.92
CA GLU A 86 0.33 16.29 12.88
C GLU A 86 0.59 15.71 11.48
N TRP A 87 0.01 16.31 10.44
CA TRP A 87 0.21 15.87 9.05
C TRP A 87 1.68 15.94 8.61
N GLN A 88 2.36 17.06 8.89
CA GLN A 88 3.77 17.23 8.55
C GLN A 88 4.67 16.24 9.31
N GLN A 89 4.34 15.91 10.56
CA GLN A 89 5.06 14.88 11.32
C GLN A 89 4.89 13.51 10.66
N TRP A 90 3.68 13.15 10.22
CA TRP A 90 3.43 11.90 9.51
C TRP A 90 4.20 11.80 8.20
N GLU A 91 4.15 12.83 7.37
CA GLU A 91 4.94 12.92 6.13
C GLU A 91 6.42 12.70 6.41
N GLN A 92 6.94 13.34 7.45
CA GLN A 92 8.34 13.22 7.82
C GLN A 92 8.70 11.84 8.35
N VAL A 93 7.83 11.20 9.14
CA VAL A 93 8.04 9.83 9.66
C VAL A 93 8.07 8.82 8.51
N LEU A 94 7.21 8.97 7.52
CA LEU A 94 7.16 8.10 6.35
C LEU A 94 8.38 8.29 5.44
N ALA A 95 8.74 9.53 5.11
CA ALA A 95 9.93 9.80 4.31
C ALA A 95 11.22 9.34 4.99
N ALA A 96 11.31 9.47 6.32
CA ALA A 96 12.47 9.02 7.08
C ALA A 96 12.69 7.49 7.02
N LYS A 97 11.65 6.69 6.74
CA LYS A 97 11.77 5.22 6.57
C LYS A 97 12.62 4.82 5.37
N ILE A 98 12.71 5.69 4.37
CA ILE A 98 13.57 5.52 3.18
C ILE A 98 14.80 6.42 3.22
N GLY A 99 15.05 7.09 4.36
CA GLY A 99 16.19 7.97 4.59
C GLY A 99 16.06 9.39 4.06
N LEU A 100 14.83 9.86 3.76
CA LEU A 100 14.57 11.17 3.15
C LEU A 100 13.79 12.12 4.07
N ASN A 101 13.84 13.41 3.75
CA ASN A 101 12.98 14.45 4.32
C ASN A 101 11.86 14.79 3.33
N TYR A 102 10.59 14.71 3.76
CA TYR A 102 9.48 14.92 2.84
C TYR A 102 9.47 16.34 2.26
N GLN A 103 9.62 17.36 3.11
CA GLN A 103 9.51 18.77 2.69
C GLN A 103 10.68 19.18 1.80
N GLN A 104 11.89 18.71 2.08
CA GLN A 104 13.10 19.08 1.35
C GLN A 104 13.32 18.22 0.09
N ASP A 105 13.08 16.92 0.19
CA ASP A 105 13.56 15.95 -0.80
C ASP A 105 12.45 15.42 -1.71
N LEU A 106 11.17 15.47 -1.30
CA LEU A 106 10.06 14.84 -2.04
C LEU A 106 8.99 15.84 -2.52
N LYS A 107 8.54 16.73 -1.62
CA LYS A 107 7.34 17.56 -1.78
C LYS A 107 7.33 18.37 -3.07
N SER A 108 8.46 18.91 -3.49
CA SER A 108 8.56 19.89 -4.59
C SER A 108 8.29 19.28 -5.98
N TRP A 109 8.52 17.98 -6.16
CA TRP A 109 8.35 17.27 -7.43
C TRP A 109 7.39 16.08 -7.36
N LEU A 110 6.97 15.65 -6.17
CA LEU A 110 6.04 14.53 -6.01
C LEU A 110 4.73 14.79 -6.78
N GLY A 111 4.35 13.84 -7.61
CA GLY A 111 3.15 13.87 -8.45
C GLY A 111 1.95 13.22 -7.76
N ASP A 112 1.05 12.70 -8.59
CA ASP A 112 -0.23 12.13 -8.16
C ASP A 112 -0.20 10.61 -8.01
N GLU A 113 0.97 9.97 -8.02
CA GLU A 113 1.07 8.51 -7.92
C GLU A 113 2.27 8.08 -7.06
N ILE A 114 1.99 7.20 -6.09
CA ILE A 114 2.97 6.54 -5.22
C ILE A 114 2.62 5.07 -5.13
N SER A 115 3.49 4.20 -5.63
CA SER A 115 3.29 2.76 -5.59
C SER A 115 4.40 2.07 -4.80
N LEU A 116 4.03 1.32 -3.77
CA LEU A 116 4.93 0.47 -2.99
C LEU A 116 4.66 -0.99 -3.34
N ALA A 117 5.72 -1.73 -3.65
CA ALA A 117 5.66 -3.12 -4.04
C ALA A 117 6.63 -3.99 -3.25
N ILE A 118 6.18 -5.19 -2.92
CA ILE A 118 7.04 -6.32 -2.59
C ILE A 118 7.28 -7.06 -3.91
N SER A 119 8.39 -6.73 -4.56
CA SER A 119 8.70 -7.17 -5.93
C SER A 119 9.18 -8.63 -5.99
N THR A 120 9.84 -9.11 -4.95
CA THR A 120 10.32 -10.50 -4.83
C THR A 120 10.44 -10.88 -3.36
N LEU A 121 10.29 -12.16 -3.02
CA LEU A 121 10.52 -12.67 -1.67
C LEU A 121 12.00 -12.82 -1.34
N ASP A 122 12.81 -13.02 -2.37
CA ASP A 122 14.24 -13.21 -2.22
C ASP A 122 14.96 -12.60 -3.42
N TYR A 123 15.66 -11.48 -3.20
CA TYR A 123 16.28 -10.74 -4.30
C TYR A 123 17.62 -11.31 -4.74
N ASP A 124 18.36 -11.96 -3.82
CA ASP A 124 19.65 -12.59 -4.09
C ASP A 124 19.51 -14.09 -4.39
N ARG A 125 18.33 -14.68 -4.13
CA ARG A 125 18.00 -16.10 -4.36
C ARG A 125 18.97 -17.02 -3.62
N ASN A 126 19.41 -16.60 -2.43
CA ASN A 126 20.36 -17.36 -1.63
C ASN A 126 19.61 -18.14 -0.52
N PRO A 127 19.47 -19.47 -0.66
CA PRO A 127 18.77 -20.26 0.35
C PRO A 127 19.48 -20.27 1.72
N ASP A 128 20.78 -19.95 1.77
CA ASP A 128 21.61 -20.06 2.98
C ASP A 128 21.45 -18.89 3.95
N ASN A 129 20.94 -17.73 3.49
CA ASN A 129 20.82 -16.53 4.32
C ASN A 129 19.36 -16.16 4.66
N GLY A 130 18.41 -17.01 4.27
CA GLY A 130 16.98 -16.82 4.45
C GLY A 130 16.40 -15.75 3.53
N ALA A 131 15.09 -15.82 3.27
CA ALA A 131 14.43 -14.95 2.30
C ALA A 131 14.67 -13.45 2.56
N GLN A 132 15.24 -12.77 1.56
CA GLN A 132 15.47 -11.32 1.58
C GLN A 132 14.51 -10.58 0.63
N PRO A 133 13.41 -10.01 1.14
CA PRO A 133 12.41 -9.39 0.27
C PRO A 133 12.96 -8.14 -0.43
N GLY A 134 12.60 -8.00 -1.71
CA GLY A 134 12.89 -6.83 -2.52
C GLY A 134 11.74 -5.83 -2.49
N TYR A 135 11.98 -4.65 -1.94
CA TYR A 135 11.00 -3.57 -1.88
C TYR A 135 11.28 -2.53 -2.97
N LEU A 136 10.25 -2.13 -3.69
CA LEU A 136 10.30 -1.10 -4.70
C LEU A 136 9.24 -0.03 -4.40
N LEU A 137 9.64 1.23 -4.38
CA LEU A 137 8.77 2.39 -4.25
C LEU A 137 8.92 3.25 -5.49
N ALA A 138 7.85 3.38 -6.26
CA ALA A 138 7.80 4.20 -7.46
C ALA A 138 6.95 5.43 -7.18
N MET A 139 7.55 6.61 -7.28
CA MET A 139 6.87 7.89 -7.13
C MET A 139 6.84 8.61 -8.46
N LYS A 140 5.65 8.94 -8.95
CA LYS A 140 5.52 9.75 -10.16
C LYS A 140 6.00 11.16 -9.85
N ALA A 141 6.87 11.68 -10.71
CA ALA A 141 7.37 13.05 -10.64
C ALA A 141 6.53 13.95 -11.56
N ARG A 142 6.01 15.05 -11.01
CA ARG A 142 5.39 16.11 -11.82
C ARG A 142 6.41 16.90 -12.64
N ASP A 143 7.64 16.99 -12.12
CA ASP A 143 8.80 17.52 -12.83
C ASP A 143 10.01 16.59 -12.58
N PRO A 144 10.33 15.70 -13.53
CA PRO A 144 11.47 14.78 -13.41
C PRO A 144 12.82 15.48 -13.34
N ARG A 145 12.95 16.71 -13.85
CA ARG A 145 14.20 17.49 -13.74
C ARG A 145 14.38 17.99 -12.32
N LEU A 146 13.31 18.52 -11.73
CA LEU A 146 13.32 18.94 -10.33
C LEU A 146 13.57 17.74 -9.40
N ALA A 147 12.97 16.59 -9.69
CA ALA A 147 13.23 15.36 -8.95
C ALA A 147 14.71 14.95 -8.98
N ARG A 148 15.35 14.97 -10.16
CA ARG A 148 16.80 14.72 -10.29
C ARG A 148 17.61 15.72 -9.47
N GLN A 149 17.30 17.01 -9.55
CA GLN A 149 18.01 18.03 -8.78
C GLN A 149 17.86 17.83 -7.27
N SER A 150 16.65 17.54 -6.79
CA SER A 150 16.40 17.23 -5.38
C SER A 150 17.22 16.03 -4.90
N LEU A 151 17.30 14.96 -5.70
CA LEU A 151 18.13 13.79 -5.37
C LEU A 151 19.63 14.13 -5.37
N ILE A 152 20.12 14.89 -6.35
CA ILE A 152 21.51 15.34 -6.38
C ILE A 152 21.83 16.12 -5.10
N ASN A 153 21.01 17.12 -4.75
CA ASN A 153 21.18 17.93 -3.55
C ASN A 153 21.11 17.09 -2.25
N PHE A 154 20.32 16.02 -2.25
CA PHE A 154 20.24 15.09 -1.12
C PHE A 154 21.54 14.28 -0.99
N TYR A 155 22.03 13.67 -2.08
CA TYR A 155 23.24 12.84 -2.06
C TYR A 155 24.54 13.64 -1.89
N GLU A 156 24.60 14.91 -2.32
CA GLU A 156 25.74 15.80 -2.04
C GLU A 156 26.06 15.94 -0.54
N LYS A 157 25.06 15.71 0.32
CA LYS A 157 25.18 15.78 1.78
C LYS A 157 25.54 14.44 2.42
N GLN A 158 25.67 13.37 1.63
CA GLN A 158 25.91 12.02 2.12
C GLN A 158 27.36 11.60 1.88
N ASP A 159 27.91 10.83 2.81
CA ASP A 159 29.21 10.20 2.62
C ASP A 159 29.07 8.88 1.84
N ARG A 160 30.11 8.54 1.05
CA ARG A 160 30.25 7.25 0.36
C ARG A 160 29.13 6.96 -0.65
N VAL A 161 28.68 7.99 -1.37
CA VAL A 161 27.75 7.85 -2.49
C VAL A 161 28.42 7.09 -3.64
N LEU A 162 27.76 6.04 -4.12
CA LEU A 162 28.10 5.30 -5.31
C LEU A 162 27.05 5.59 -6.38
N THR A 163 27.50 5.74 -7.61
CA THR A 163 26.64 5.87 -8.79
C THR A 163 27.01 4.79 -9.79
N GLU A 164 26.03 4.03 -10.22
CA GLU A 164 26.16 3.02 -11.26
C GLU A 164 25.24 3.35 -12.43
N LYS A 165 25.79 3.49 -13.63
CA LYS A 165 24.99 3.66 -14.84
C LYS A 165 24.49 2.30 -15.31
N TYR A 166 23.17 2.14 -15.41
CA TYR A 166 22.50 0.92 -15.86
C TYR A 166 21.43 1.23 -16.90
N LYS A 167 21.62 0.74 -18.12
CA LYS A 167 20.64 0.84 -19.23
C LYS A 167 20.05 2.25 -19.43
N GLY A 168 20.90 3.28 -19.32
CA GLY A 168 20.53 4.67 -19.54
C GLY A 168 19.98 5.41 -18.31
N ALA A 169 19.87 4.74 -17.16
CA ALA A 169 19.55 5.36 -15.88
C ALA A 169 20.77 5.36 -14.95
N ASP A 170 20.90 6.40 -14.13
CA ASP A 170 21.89 6.46 -13.06
C ASP A 170 21.25 5.93 -11.77
N ILE A 171 21.79 4.83 -11.25
CA ILE A 171 21.41 4.23 -9.98
C ILE A 171 22.34 4.77 -8.91
N VAL A 172 21.79 5.50 -7.94
CA VAL A 172 22.55 6.15 -6.86
C VAL A 172 22.24 5.47 -5.53
N PHE A 173 23.27 5.10 -4.77
CA PHE A 173 23.12 4.41 -3.49
C PHE A 173 24.32 4.67 -2.58
N LEU A 174 24.16 4.43 -1.28
CA LEU A 174 25.26 4.57 -0.32
C LEU A 174 26.04 3.26 -0.21
N SER A 175 27.38 3.34 -0.19
CA SER A 175 28.22 2.22 0.20
C SER A 175 28.00 1.93 1.69
N SER A 176 27.52 0.71 2.00
CA SER A 176 27.09 0.23 3.33
C SER A 176 27.60 1.05 4.52
N SER A 177 26.69 1.82 5.14
CA SER A 177 26.94 2.55 6.38
C SER A 177 26.30 1.79 7.54
N LYS A 178 27.10 1.37 8.51
CA LYS A 178 26.62 0.62 9.69
C LYS A 178 25.89 1.50 10.72
N THR A 179 25.90 2.82 10.56
CA THR A 179 25.56 3.78 11.63
C THR A 179 24.54 4.86 11.26
N ALA A 180 24.12 4.96 9.99
CA ALA A 180 23.08 5.88 9.53
C ALA A 180 21.80 5.10 9.16
N PRO A 181 20.60 5.72 9.17
CA PRO A 181 19.43 5.09 8.57
C PRO A 181 19.76 4.65 7.14
N GLN A 182 19.41 3.42 6.79
CA GLN A 182 19.69 2.87 5.46
C GLN A 182 18.88 3.66 4.43
N VAL A 183 19.56 4.59 3.75
CA VAL A 183 19.00 5.31 2.61
C VAL A 183 18.77 4.32 1.48
N TRP A 184 17.56 4.31 0.95
CA TRP A 184 17.23 3.45 -0.19
C TRP A 184 18.01 3.88 -1.43
N ALA A 185 18.40 2.91 -2.25
CA ALA A 185 18.94 3.20 -3.58
C ALA A 185 17.87 3.94 -4.39
N SER A 186 18.27 4.86 -5.27
CA SER A 186 17.34 5.60 -6.11
C SER A 186 17.76 5.67 -7.57
N ALA A 187 16.78 5.83 -8.46
CA ALA A 187 16.99 6.09 -9.88
C ALA A 187 15.81 6.90 -10.45
N VAL A 188 16.09 7.82 -11.38
CA VAL A 188 15.03 8.55 -12.11
C VAL A 188 14.86 7.93 -13.50
N VAL A 189 13.70 7.33 -13.75
CA VAL A 189 13.39 6.59 -14.99
C VAL A 189 12.08 7.12 -15.58
N GLY A 190 12.15 7.71 -16.76
CA GLY A 190 11.01 8.40 -17.37
C GLY A 190 10.49 9.52 -16.46
N ASN A 191 9.21 9.43 -16.11
CA ASN A 191 8.54 10.35 -15.18
C ASN A 191 8.45 9.82 -13.75
N PHE A 192 9.22 8.78 -13.41
CA PHE A 192 9.21 8.18 -12.08
C PHE A 192 10.56 8.33 -11.39
N VAL A 193 10.49 8.51 -10.07
CA VAL A 193 11.61 8.28 -9.17
C VAL A 193 11.37 6.94 -8.50
N LEU A 194 12.30 6.02 -8.70
CA LEU A 194 12.29 4.69 -8.12
C LEU A 194 13.20 4.69 -6.90
N PHE A 195 12.73 4.14 -5.79
CA PHE A 195 13.52 3.85 -4.60
C PHE A 195 13.45 2.36 -4.29
N ALA A 196 14.54 1.76 -3.85
CA ALA A 196 14.54 0.36 -3.43
C ALA A 196 15.49 0.10 -2.27
N ASN A 197 15.18 -0.92 -1.48
CA ASN A 197 16.06 -1.36 -0.39
C ASN A 197 17.41 -1.90 -0.89
N GLN A 198 17.51 -2.28 -2.17
CA GLN A 198 18.74 -2.78 -2.81
C GLN A 198 18.89 -2.27 -4.26
N PRO A 199 20.09 -1.91 -4.74
CA PRO A 199 20.32 -1.50 -6.13
C PRO A 199 19.89 -2.53 -7.19
N GLN A 200 19.98 -3.82 -6.85
CA GLN A 200 19.57 -4.93 -7.72
C GLN A 200 18.08 -4.86 -8.08
N ILE A 201 17.24 -4.41 -7.14
CA ILE A 201 15.80 -4.25 -7.36
C ILE A 201 15.53 -3.11 -8.36
N LEU A 202 16.31 -2.03 -8.35
CA LEU A 202 16.22 -0.97 -9.37
C LEU A 202 16.63 -1.48 -10.76
N LYS A 203 17.67 -2.30 -10.85
CA LYS A 203 18.05 -2.95 -12.13
C LYS A 203 16.93 -3.83 -12.65
N GLN A 204 16.32 -4.63 -11.78
CA GLN A 204 15.15 -5.44 -12.14
C GLN A 204 14.00 -4.56 -12.62
N ALA A 205 13.66 -3.50 -11.89
CA ALA A 205 12.60 -2.57 -12.25
C ALA A 205 12.83 -1.91 -13.63
N ILE A 206 14.06 -1.49 -13.92
CA ILE A 206 14.45 -0.94 -15.24
C ILE A 206 14.31 -2.01 -16.34
N ASN A 207 14.64 -3.27 -16.04
CA ASN A 207 14.44 -4.36 -17.00
C ASN A 207 12.96 -4.60 -17.29
N GLN A 208 12.09 -4.55 -16.27
CA GLN A 208 10.64 -4.73 -16.46
C GLN A 208 10.01 -3.61 -17.28
N ALA A 209 10.47 -2.37 -17.10
CA ALA A 209 9.98 -1.25 -17.89
C ALA A 209 10.40 -1.32 -19.37
N GLN A 210 11.47 -2.05 -19.69
CA GLN A 210 11.94 -2.25 -21.06
C GLN A 210 11.36 -3.52 -21.70
N ALA A 211 10.97 -4.50 -20.90
CA ALA A 211 10.45 -5.79 -21.35
C ALA A 211 8.93 -5.84 -21.13
N ILE A 212 8.18 -5.57 -22.20
CA ILE A 212 6.72 -5.43 -22.17
C ILE A 212 6.05 -6.60 -21.44
N ASP A 213 6.46 -7.85 -21.69
CA ASP A 213 5.76 -9.05 -21.17
C ASP A 213 6.14 -9.47 -19.73
N LEU A 214 7.09 -8.77 -19.08
CA LEU A 214 7.63 -9.18 -17.78
C LEU A 214 7.13 -8.35 -16.59
N ASN A 215 6.40 -7.28 -16.87
CA ASN A 215 5.89 -6.38 -15.84
C ASN A 215 4.48 -6.75 -15.37
N LEU A 216 4.07 -6.16 -14.25
CA LEU A 216 2.78 -6.42 -13.61
C LEU A 216 1.60 -5.90 -14.45
N GLU A 217 1.81 -4.82 -15.22
CA GLU A 217 0.79 -4.29 -16.12
C GLU A 217 0.32 -5.35 -17.13
N GLN A 218 1.23 -6.21 -17.60
CA GLN A 218 0.92 -7.33 -18.52
C GLN A 218 0.61 -8.66 -17.81
N SER A 219 0.24 -8.61 -16.53
CA SER A 219 -0.20 -9.80 -15.81
C SER A 219 -1.70 -10.01 -15.98
N GLU A 220 -2.10 -11.14 -16.57
CA GLU A 220 -3.52 -11.53 -16.71
C GLU A 220 -4.22 -11.53 -15.34
N TYR A 221 -3.61 -12.13 -14.31
CA TYR A 221 -4.15 -12.14 -12.95
C TYR A 221 -4.27 -10.75 -12.33
N TYR A 222 -3.38 -9.81 -12.69
CA TYR A 222 -3.48 -8.44 -12.21
C TYR A 222 -4.63 -7.74 -12.91
N GLN A 223 -4.66 -7.78 -14.25
CA GLN A 223 -5.69 -7.14 -15.09
C GLN A 223 -7.09 -7.62 -14.68
N GLU A 224 -7.30 -8.94 -14.60
CA GLU A 224 -8.57 -9.51 -14.14
C GLU A 224 -8.97 -9.00 -12.74
N ALA A 225 -8.03 -8.95 -11.80
CA ALA A 225 -8.31 -8.57 -10.42
C ALA A 225 -8.62 -7.06 -10.27
N ILE A 226 -8.03 -6.19 -11.10
CA ILE A 226 -8.25 -4.74 -11.04
C ILE A 226 -9.41 -4.27 -11.91
N ASP A 227 -9.73 -4.97 -13.01
CA ASP A 227 -10.84 -4.60 -13.90
C ASP A 227 -12.21 -4.78 -13.24
N GLN A 228 -12.29 -5.65 -12.23
CA GLN A 228 -13.49 -5.91 -11.44
C GLN A 228 -13.73 -4.90 -10.30
N LEU A 229 -12.73 -4.05 -10.01
CA LEU A 229 -12.84 -3.00 -8.99
C LEU A 229 -13.65 -1.84 -9.54
N GLU A 230 -14.46 -1.25 -8.68
CA GLU A 230 -15.25 -0.09 -9.03
C GLU A 230 -14.36 1.12 -9.30
N ARG A 231 -14.85 1.98 -10.19
CA ARG A 231 -14.20 3.25 -10.55
C ARG A 231 -15.17 4.40 -10.31
N PRO A 232 -14.65 5.57 -9.90
CA PRO A 232 -13.24 5.92 -9.72
C PRO A 232 -12.68 5.64 -8.32
N HIS A 233 -11.36 5.59 -8.19
CA HIS A 233 -10.66 5.29 -6.92
C HIS A 233 -9.47 6.24 -6.69
N ILE A 234 -9.07 6.41 -5.43
CA ILE A 234 -7.89 7.18 -5.01
C ILE A 234 -6.72 6.27 -4.62
N ALA A 235 -6.98 5.00 -4.30
CA ALA A 235 -5.93 4.02 -4.05
C ALA A 235 -6.36 2.63 -4.53
N LEU A 236 -5.37 1.80 -4.82
CA LEU A 236 -5.52 0.43 -5.26
C LEU A 236 -4.50 -0.45 -4.55
N ALA A 237 -4.88 -1.70 -4.29
CA ALA A 237 -3.97 -2.73 -3.87
C ALA A 237 -4.23 -4.03 -4.62
N TYR A 238 -3.16 -4.77 -4.82
CA TYR A 238 -3.14 -6.10 -5.40
C TYR A 238 -2.19 -6.97 -4.60
N VAL A 239 -2.62 -8.18 -4.26
CA VAL A 239 -1.87 -9.12 -3.43
C VAL A 239 -1.99 -10.50 -4.06
N ASN A 240 -0.86 -11.13 -4.36
CA ASN A 240 -0.82 -12.56 -4.63
C ASN A 240 -0.84 -13.28 -3.28
N ILE A 241 -1.94 -13.97 -2.99
CA ILE A 241 -2.21 -14.52 -1.66
C ILE A 241 -1.18 -15.59 -1.29
N LEU A 242 -0.82 -16.47 -2.22
CA LEU A 242 0.13 -17.56 -1.96
C LEU A 242 1.56 -17.05 -1.78
N ASN A 243 2.01 -16.13 -2.63
CA ASN A 243 3.32 -15.51 -2.49
C ASN A 243 3.39 -14.70 -1.20
N THR A 244 2.28 -14.07 -0.81
CA THR A 244 2.18 -13.37 0.46
C THR A 244 2.25 -14.38 1.61
N SER A 245 1.53 -15.49 1.60
CA SER A 245 1.70 -16.55 2.61
C SER A 245 3.16 -16.98 2.76
N ALA A 246 3.86 -17.21 1.65
CA ALA A 246 5.28 -17.58 1.68
C ALA A 246 6.16 -16.48 2.28
N TRP A 247 5.86 -15.21 1.99
CA TRP A 247 6.49 -14.06 2.65
C TRP A 247 6.25 -14.06 4.16
N LEU A 248 4.99 -14.27 4.57
CA LEU A 248 4.57 -14.33 5.96
C LEU A 248 5.26 -15.50 6.68
N ASP A 249 5.33 -16.65 6.05
CA ASP A 249 5.93 -17.82 6.68
C ASP A 249 7.46 -17.86 6.52
N LYS A 250 8.07 -16.83 5.91
CA LYS A 250 9.49 -16.77 5.51
C LYS A 250 9.94 -18.06 4.81
N SER A 251 9.05 -18.62 4.00
CA SER A 251 9.19 -19.93 3.39
C SER A 251 9.47 -19.79 1.89
N ALA A 252 10.03 -20.84 1.30
CA ALA A 252 10.26 -20.89 -0.14
C ALA A 252 8.93 -20.80 -0.90
N ILE A 253 8.95 -20.06 -2.02
CA ILE A 253 7.83 -20.00 -2.96
C ILE A 253 7.66 -21.40 -3.56
N PRO A 254 6.44 -21.96 -3.63
CA PRO A 254 6.20 -23.16 -4.42
C PRO A 254 6.64 -22.89 -5.87
N ASP A 255 7.50 -23.73 -6.46
CA ASP A 255 8.06 -23.56 -7.84
C ASP A 255 7.02 -23.41 -8.98
N LYS A 256 5.72 -23.46 -8.67
CA LYS A 256 4.57 -23.27 -9.57
C LYS A 256 3.55 -22.22 -9.09
N SER A 257 3.92 -21.28 -8.20
CA SER A 257 2.97 -20.35 -7.54
C SER A 257 2.52 -19.14 -8.37
N SER A 258 2.47 -19.26 -9.70
CA SER A 258 1.67 -18.35 -10.52
C SER A 258 0.16 -18.61 -10.39
N ALA A 259 -0.27 -19.66 -9.66
CA ALA A 259 -1.67 -20.05 -9.57
C ALA A 259 -2.52 -19.13 -8.66
N GLY A 260 -2.93 -17.99 -9.23
CA GLY A 260 -4.30 -17.45 -9.30
C GLY A 260 -5.17 -17.28 -8.05
N GLN A 261 -4.62 -17.25 -6.83
CA GLN A 261 -5.32 -16.63 -5.70
C GLN A 261 -4.85 -15.19 -5.53
N THR A 262 -5.74 -14.24 -5.81
CA THR A 262 -5.47 -12.81 -5.73
C THR A 262 -6.45 -12.16 -4.76
N LEU A 263 -5.96 -11.12 -4.08
CA LEU A 263 -6.79 -10.16 -3.37
C LEU A 263 -6.53 -8.80 -4.01
N SER A 264 -7.58 -8.14 -4.45
CA SER A 264 -7.52 -6.76 -4.89
C SER A 264 -8.41 -5.91 -4.02
N ALA A 265 -8.04 -4.64 -3.86
CA ALA A 265 -8.83 -3.68 -3.12
C ALA A 265 -8.69 -2.30 -3.72
N ASP A 266 -9.74 -1.50 -3.62
CA ASP A 266 -9.71 -0.08 -3.93
C ASP A 266 -10.21 0.76 -2.76
N LEU A 267 -9.87 2.04 -2.79
CA LEU A 267 -10.40 3.06 -1.91
C LEU A 267 -10.97 4.18 -2.77
N THR A 268 -12.22 4.56 -2.53
CA THR A 268 -12.89 5.69 -3.17
C THR A 268 -13.24 6.74 -2.12
N ILE A 269 -13.27 8.01 -2.53
CA ILE A 269 -13.62 9.13 -1.66
C ILE A 269 -14.86 9.86 -2.17
N SER A 270 -15.92 9.92 -1.37
CA SER A 270 -17.11 10.71 -1.67
C SER A 270 -17.18 11.96 -0.80
N LYS A 271 -18.23 12.78 -0.97
CA LYS A 271 -18.41 14.03 -0.21
C LYS A 271 -18.49 13.82 1.30
N THR A 272 -19.00 12.67 1.75
CA THR A 272 -19.28 12.38 3.17
C THR A 272 -18.61 11.13 3.68
N ASP A 273 -18.23 10.21 2.78
CA ASP A 273 -17.85 8.86 3.15
C ASP A 273 -16.64 8.40 2.35
N LEU A 274 -15.91 7.47 2.95
CA LEU A 274 -14.91 6.68 2.28
C LEU A 274 -15.44 5.27 2.14
N ALA A 275 -15.30 4.74 0.95
CA ALA A 275 -15.66 3.37 0.67
C ALA A 275 -14.40 2.62 0.24
N ALA A 276 -14.26 1.40 0.73
CA ALA A 276 -13.30 0.45 0.22
C ALA A 276 -14.05 -0.76 -0.29
N GLN A 277 -13.57 -1.33 -1.39
CA GLN A 277 -14.03 -2.62 -1.86
C GLN A 277 -12.83 -3.57 -1.89
N ILE A 278 -13.09 -4.81 -1.49
CA ILE A 278 -12.11 -5.89 -1.45
C ILE A 278 -12.69 -7.06 -2.22
N LEU A 279 -11.92 -7.56 -3.17
CA LEU A 279 -12.23 -8.73 -3.97
C LEU A 279 -11.19 -9.81 -3.70
N THR A 280 -11.64 -11.04 -3.54
CA THR A 280 -10.74 -12.20 -3.56
C THR A 280 -11.16 -13.14 -4.68
N GLN A 281 -10.22 -13.49 -5.55
CA GLN A 281 -10.43 -14.37 -6.69
C GLN A 281 -9.56 -15.62 -6.52
N THR A 282 -10.09 -16.77 -6.92
CA THR A 282 -9.37 -18.06 -6.90
C THR A 282 -9.49 -18.75 -8.25
N SER A 283 -8.37 -19.05 -8.89
CA SER A 283 -8.32 -19.84 -10.13
C SER A 283 -8.41 -21.34 -9.87
N ASP A 284 -8.83 -22.12 -10.87
CA ASP A 284 -9.01 -23.57 -10.75
C ASP A 284 -7.69 -24.30 -10.36
N VAL A 285 -6.53 -23.79 -10.80
CA VAL A 285 -5.20 -24.33 -10.44
C VAL A 285 -4.80 -23.98 -9.00
N ALA A 286 -5.34 -22.91 -8.44
CA ALA A 286 -5.03 -22.46 -7.08
C ALA A 286 -5.72 -23.31 -5.99
N SER A 287 -6.74 -24.09 -6.35
CA SER A 287 -7.44 -25.00 -5.44
C SER A 287 -6.51 -26.06 -4.83
N PHE A 288 -5.48 -26.50 -5.55
CA PHE A 288 -4.48 -27.47 -5.07
C PHE A 288 -3.57 -26.93 -3.95
N TYR A 289 -3.50 -25.60 -3.80
CA TYR A 289 -2.67 -24.94 -2.78
C TYR A 289 -3.52 -24.16 -1.76
N ALA A 290 -4.84 -24.39 -1.72
CA ALA A 290 -5.77 -23.69 -0.83
C ALA A 290 -5.31 -23.75 0.63
N ASP A 291 -4.86 -24.91 1.12
CA ASP A 291 -4.40 -25.10 2.49
C ASP A 291 -3.14 -24.29 2.85
N LYS A 292 -2.38 -23.81 1.86
CA LYS A 292 -1.19 -22.94 2.05
C LYS A 292 -1.53 -21.45 2.00
N SER A 293 -2.79 -21.10 1.77
CA SER A 293 -3.26 -19.71 1.80
C SER A 293 -3.31 -19.20 3.24
N PHE A 294 -2.83 -17.99 3.50
CA PHE A 294 -2.95 -17.36 4.81
C PHE A 294 -4.41 -17.16 5.22
N LEU A 295 -5.34 -17.19 4.26
CA LEU A 295 -6.78 -17.16 4.53
C LEU A 295 -7.24 -18.37 5.35
N HIS A 296 -6.56 -19.52 5.26
CA HIS A 296 -6.87 -20.71 6.06
C HIS A 296 -6.14 -20.74 7.41
N ASN A 297 -5.45 -19.66 7.80
CA ASN A 297 -4.78 -19.58 9.09
C ASN A 297 -5.82 -19.66 10.24
N PRO A 298 -5.66 -20.59 11.21
CA PRO A 298 -6.65 -20.82 12.25
C PRO A 298 -6.83 -19.62 13.18
N GLU A 299 -5.79 -18.82 13.43
CA GLU A 299 -5.90 -17.58 14.23
C GLU A 299 -6.69 -16.51 13.49
N LEU A 300 -6.44 -16.35 12.18
CA LEU A 300 -7.22 -15.46 11.32
C LEU A 300 -8.70 -15.89 11.29
N GLN A 301 -8.97 -17.18 11.14
CA GLN A 301 -10.32 -17.74 11.14
C GLN A 301 -11.03 -17.52 12.49
N GLN A 302 -10.33 -17.66 13.61
CA GLN A 302 -10.87 -17.32 14.93
C GLN A 302 -11.24 -15.83 15.03
N ILE A 303 -10.39 -14.94 14.51
CA ILE A 303 -10.68 -13.49 14.49
C ILE A 303 -11.90 -13.19 13.61
N ILE A 304 -11.96 -13.73 12.39
CA ILE A 304 -13.09 -13.54 11.47
C ILE A 304 -14.39 -14.04 12.11
N ASN A 305 -14.37 -15.23 12.72
CA ASN A 305 -15.53 -15.81 13.39
C ASN A 305 -15.95 -15.05 14.66
N SER A 306 -15.02 -14.30 15.28
CA SER A 306 -15.32 -13.45 16.44
C SER A 306 -16.00 -12.12 16.08
N LEU A 307 -15.95 -11.73 14.80
CA LEU A 307 -16.69 -10.56 14.31
C LEU A 307 -18.17 -10.95 14.24
N ASN A 308 -18.99 -10.44 15.16
CA ASN A 308 -20.44 -10.62 15.13
C ASN A 308 -21.03 -9.99 13.87
N LEU A 309 -21.17 -10.77 12.80
CA LEU A 309 -21.92 -10.41 11.60
C LEU A 309 -23.42 -10.44 11.96
N ASN A 310 -23.92 -9.32 12.51
CA ASN A 310 -25.29 -9.19 13.04
C ASN A 310 -26.39 -9.33 11.95
N ARG A 311 -26.01 -9.47 10.68
CA ARG A 311 -26.87 -9.83 9.54
C ARG A 311 -26.14 -10.88 8.70
N PRO A 312 -26.85 -11.75 7.97
CA PRO A 312 -26.23 -12.86 7.22
C PRO A 312 -25.05 -12.43 6.34
N ASN A 313 -25.01 -11.16 5.92
CA ASN A 313 -23.99 -10.61 5.03
C ASN A 313 -23.44 -9.23 5.46
N SER A 314 -23.67 -8.73 6.68
CA SER A 314 -23.13 -7.41 7.07
C SER A 314 -22.82 -7.25 8.56
N ALA A 315 -21.76 -6.52 8.88
CA ALA A 315 -21.38 -6.10 10.22
C ALA A 315 -21.19 -4.59 10.31
N SER A 316 -21.44 -4.02 11.49
CA SER A 316 -21.13 -2.63 11.79
C SER A 316 -20.41 -2.54 13.13
N ILE A 317 -19.26 -1.88 13.16
CA ILE A 317 -18.45 -1.66 14.35
C ILE A 317 -18.55 -0.17 14.70
N ASP A 318 -19.23 0.17 15.80
CA ASP A 318 -19.18 1.51 16.40
C ASP A 318 -17.99 1.58 17.37
N LEU A 319 -17.00 2.42 17.04
CA LEU A 319 -15.75 2.53 17.79
C LEU A 319 -15.92 3.32 19.10
N LYS A 320 -17.03 4.04 19.30
CA LYS A 320 -17.30 4.80 20.53
C LYS A 320 -17.90 3.94 21.64
N GLN A 321 -18.56 2.84 21.31
CA GLN A 321 -19.24 1.94 22.27
C GLN A 321 -18.43 0.67 22.59
N ALA A 322 -17.25 0.51 22.01
CA ALA A 322 -16.47 -0.71 22.04
C ALA A 322 -15.65 -0.93 23.33
N SER A 323 -16.24 -0.68 24.51
CA SER A 323 -15.66 -1.11 25.80
C SER A 323 -15.87 -2.62 26.05
N LEU A 324 -16.88 -3.24 25.43
CA LEU A 324 -17.19 -4.67 25.57
C LEU A 324 -16.35 -5.60 24.67
N LEU A 325 -15.67 -5.06 23.65
CA LEU A 325 -14.81 -5.82 22.73
C LEU A 325 -13.36 -5.91 23.22
N GLU A 326 -13.00 -5.08 24.21
CA GLU A 326 -11.65 -4.95 24.77
C GLU A 326 -11.22 -6.19 25.56
N ASP A 327 -12.19 -6.93 26.09
CA ASP A 327 -12.00 -8.17 26.87
C ASP A 327 -12.04 -9.46 26.03
N ARG A 328 -12.59 -9.41 24.81
CA ARG A 328 -12.85 -10.61 23.99
C ARG A 328 -11.95 -10.76 22.77
N ILE A 329 -11.35 -9.68 22.28
CA ILE A 329 -10.55 -9.69 21.06
C ILE A 329 -9.21 -8.98 21.35
N PRO A 330 -8.11 -9.70 21.62
CA PRO A 330 -6.78 -9.11 21.86
C PRO A 330 -6.32 -8.19 20.71
N LEU A 331 -6.78 -8.46 19.49
CA LEU A 331 -6.52 -7.64 18.31
C LEU A 331 -7.14 -6.23 18.40
N TYR A 332 -8.25 -6.04 19.14
CA TYR A 332 -8.89 -4.74 19.32
C TYR A 332 -7.96 -3.72 19.99
N LYS A 333 -7.06 -4.13 20.88
CA LYS A 333 -6.07 -3.20 21.46
C LYS A 333 -5.07 -2.70 20.43
N VAL A 334 -4.62 -3.57 19.51
CA VAL A 334 -3.61 -3.24 18.51
C VAL A 334 -4.22 -2.48 17.33
N THR A 335 -5.40 -2.88 16.87
CA THR A 335 -6.15 -2.11 15.88
C THR A 335 -6.61 -0.78 16.47
N LYS A 336 -7.06 -0.70 17.73
CA LYS A 336 -7.33 0.59 18.40
C LYS A 336 -6.09 1.46 18.49
N LEU A 337 -4.90 0.94 18.78
CA LEU A 337 -3.67 1.75 18.79
C LEU A 337 -3.25 2.22 17.39
N ALA A 338 -3.30 1.34 16.38
CA ALA A 338 -2.98 1.69 15.00
C ALA A 338 -4.03 2.64 14.40
N VAL A 339 -5.32 2.31 14.51
CA VAL A 339 -6.46 3.09 14.01
C VAL A 339 -6.64 4.39 14.80
N LYS A 340 -6.45 4.44 16.13
CA LYS A 340 -6.54 5.71 16.88
C LYS A 340 -5.36 6.64 16.59
N SER A 341 -4.18 6.10 16.28
CA SER A 341 -3.01 6.88 15.86
C SER A 341 -3.16 7.40 14.42
N LEU A 342 -3.71 6.58 13.51
CA LEU A 342 -3.82 6.88 12.08
C LEU A 342 -5.15 7.53 11.66
N LEU A 343 -6.23 7.30 12.41
CA LEU A 343 -7.60 7.69 12.12
C LEU A 343 -8.30 8.20 13.40
N PRO A 344 -7.82 9.31 14.00
CA PRO A 344 -8.36 9.85 15.26
C PRO A 344 -9.85 10.25 15.17
N HIS A 345 -10.42 10.28 13.96
CA HIS A 345 -11.79 10.68 13.67
C HIS A 345 -12.67 9.54 13.14
N LEU A 346 -12.21 8.29 13.11
CA LEU A 346 -13.05 7.17 12.66
C LEU A 346 -14.12 6.86 13.72
N LYS A 347 -15.39 6.99 13.34
CA LYS A 347 -16.54 6.77 14.22
C LYS A 347 -17.08 5.35 14.09
N ALA A 348 -17.29 4.89 12.87
CA ALA A 348 -17.83 3.57 12.62
C ALA A 348 -17.30 2.97 11.32
N ILE A 349 -17.30 1.64 11.26
CA ILE A 349 -16.99 0.85 10.07
C ILE A 349 -18.19 -0.03 9.79
N ALA A 350 -18.78 0.06 8.62
CA ALA A 350 -19.75 -0.91 8.11
C ALA A 350 -19.05 -1.81 7.10
N ILE A 351 -19.30 -3.12 7.18
CA ILE A 351 -18.76 -4.15 6.29
C ILE A 351 -19.95 -4.92 5.76
N GLU A 352 -19.99 -5.14 4.45
CA GLU A 352 -21.03 -5.92 3.79
C GLU A 352 -20.36 -6.90 2.80
N ASN A 353 -20.61 -8.18 3.00
CA ASN A 353 -20.24 -9.24 2.07
C ASN A 353 -21.36 -9.37 1.03
N GLN A 354 -21.03 -9.09 -0.22
CA GLN A 354 -22.00 -9.10 -1.33
C GLN A 354 -22.19 -10.50 -1.92
N GLY A 355 -21.48 -11.50 -1.40
CA GLY A 355 -21.53 -12.88 -1.85
C GLY A 355 -20.42 -13.23 -2.83
N THR A 356 -20.50 -14.44 -3.38
CA THR A 356 -19.57 -14.96 -4.37
C THR A 356 -20.29 -15.10 -5.70
N GLU A 357 -19.77 -14.42 -6.73
CA GLU A 357 -20.26 -14.49 -8.11
C GLU A 357 -19.04 -14.77 -9.01
N GLU A 358 -19.17 -15.70 -9.95
CA GLU A 358 -18.08 -16.04 -10.90
C GLU A 358 -16.69 -16.34 -10.26
N ARG A 359 -16.66 -16.97 -9.07
CA ARG A 359 -15.45 -17.25 -8.27
C ARG A 359 -14.76 -16.02 -7.66
N VAL A 360 -15.46 -14.89 -7.64
CA VAL A 360 -15.01 -13.65 -7.01
C VAL A 360 -15.88 -13.43 -5.77
N ASN A 361 -15.24 -13.38 -4.60
CA ASN A 361 -15.91 -12.99 -3.37
C ASN A 361 -15.74 -11.48 -3.17
N ARG A 362 -16.86 -10.76 -3.01
CA ARG A 362 -16.89 -9.29 -2.95
C ARG A 362 -17.28 -8.81 -1.57
N THR A 363 -16.44 -7.97 -0.97
CA THR A 363 -16.71 -7.32 0.31
C THR A 363 -16.59 -5.82 0.16
N SER A 364 -17.66 -5.09 0.49
CA SER A 364 -17.66 -3.63 0.58
C SER A 364 -17.52 -3.18 2.03
N MET A 365 -16.78 -2.10 2.24
CA MET A 365 -16.60 -1.46 3.54
C MET A 365 -16.88 0.04 3.41
N VAL A 366 -17.64 0.60 4.35
CA VAL A 366 -17.93 2.03 4.43
C VAL A 366 -17.45 2.56 5.76
N PHE A 367 -16.68 3.65 5.72
CA PHE A 367 -16.05 4.27 6.88
C PHE A 367 -16.73 5.60 7.18
N LYS A 368 -17.31 5.69 8.37
CA LYS A 368 -17.96 6.91 8.85
C LYS A 368 -17.03 7.66 9.78
N LEU A 369 -16.75 8.92 9.46
CA LEU A 369 -15.88 9.79 10.24
C LEU A 369 -16.70 10.74 11.15
N ASP A 370 -16.07 11.24 12.21
CA ASP A 370 -16.56 12.35 13.01
C ASP A 370 -16.48 13.67 12.22
N ALA A 371 -17.48 14.54 12.43
CA ALA A 371 -17.55 15.88 11.85
C ALA A 371 -16.71 16.90 12.61
#